data_AF-A0AAJ2AVG1-F1
#
_entry.id   AF-A0AAJ2AVG1-F1
#
_cell.length_a   1.000
_cell.length_b   1.000
_cell.length_c   1.000
_cell.angle_alpha   90.00
_cell.angle_beta   90.00
_cell.angle_gamma   90.00
#
_symmetry.space_group_name_H-M   'P 1'
#
loop_
_entity.id
_entity.type
_entity.pdbx_description
1 polymer ?
#
loop_
_entity_poly.entity_id
_entity_poly.type
_entity_poly.pdbx_seq_one_letter_code
_entity_poly.pdbx_strand_id
1 'polypeptide(L)'
;MRLTFITWQNAQLTSGLLKNLDAGEMVLVSSGFHLQRGALYFAHFGVQAKPVSADHVAAMPSLLPLAYNLAVTDLALHEYAGMVRYDIFNALGWNAARTAPGQA
;
A
#
# COMPACT_ATOMS: atom_id res chain seq x y z
N MET A 1 -3.28 -15.17 2.16
CA MET A 1 -2.89 -14.23 1.08
C MET A 1 -4.14 -13.54 0.53
N ARG A 2 -4.53 -12.36 1.07
CA ARG A 2 -5.79 -11.66 0.74
C ARG A 2 -5.74 -10.12 0.89
N LEU A 3 -4.54 -9.52 0.96
CA LEU A 3 -4.39 -8.12 1.40
C LEU A 3 -4.35 -7.09 0.26
N THR A 4 -3.94 -7.47 -0.95
CA THR A 4 -3.71 -6.52 -2.05
C THR A 4 -4.98 -5.90 -2.62
N PHE A 5 -6.08 -6.67 -2.69
CA PHE A 5 -7.36 -6.19 -3.22
C PHE A 5 -7.98 -5.09 -2.36
N ILE A 6 -7.92 -5.23 -1.03
CA ILE A 6 -8.54 -4.28 -0.10
C ILE A 6 -7.80 -2.95 -0.16
N THR A 7 -6.46 -2.96 -0.17
CA THR A 7 -5.66 -1.72 -0.27
C THR A 7 -5.84 -0.99 -1.61
N TRP A 8 -5.93 -1.71 -2.73
CA TRP A 8 -6.17 -1.12 -4.05
C TRP A 8 -7.56 -0.51 -4.17
N GLN A 9 -8.59 -1.27 -3.79
CA GLN A 9 -9.99 -0.81 -3.85
C GLN A 9 -10.23 0.37 -2.91
N ASN A 10 -9.65 0.36 -1.71
CA ASN A 10 -9.70 1.50 -0.80
C ASN A 10 -9.09 2.75 -1.46
N ALA A 11 -7.89 2.64 -2.03
CA ALA A 11 -7.26 3.76 -2.71
C ALA A 11 -8.12 4.28 -3.87
N GLN A 12 -8.69 3.38 -4.68
CA GLN A 12 -9.52 3.76 -5.81
C GLN A 12 -10.81 4.48 -5.40
N LEU A 13 -11.58 3.87 -4.49
CA LEU A 13 -12.87 4.40 -4.05
C LEU A 13 -12.69 5.71 -3.31
N THR A 14 -11.76 5.76 -2.35
CA THR A 14 -11.49 6.96 -1.57
C THR A 14 -10.96 8.08 -2.45
N SER A 15 -10.07 7.80 -3.42
CA SER A 15 -9.61 8.83 -4.36
C SER A 15 -10.75 9.37 -5.23
N GLY A 16 -11.71 8.53 -5.61
CA GLY A 16 -12.92 8.97 -6.31
C GLY A 16 -13.76 9.95 -5.49
N LEU A 17 -13.92 9.69 -4.19
CA LEU A 17 -14.64 10.60 -3.28
C LEU A 17 -13.88 11.91 -3.06
N LEU A 18 -12.57 11.84 -2.87
CA LEU A 18 -11.71 13.00 -2.61
C LEU A 18 -11.65 13.95 -3.80
N LYS A 19 -11.77 13.49 -5.05
CA LYS A 19 -11.82 14.39 -6.22
C LYS A 19 -12.97 15.39 -6.20
N ASN A 20 -14.06 15.08 -5.50
CA ASN A 20 -15.22 15.97 -5.38
C ASN A 20 -15.14 16.89 -4.15
N LEU A 21 -14.11 16.71 -3.32
CA LEU A 21 -13.84 17.52 -2.14
C LEU A 21 -12.61 18.36 -2.47
N ASP A 22 -12.66 19.67 -2.29
CA ASP A 22 -11.47 20.53 -2.38
C ASP A 22 -10.59 20.29 -1.14
N ALA A 23 -10.08 19.06 -1.03
CA ALA A 23 -9.29 18.59 0.09
C ALA A 23 -7.88 19.18 -0.05
N GLY A 24 -7.46 19.94 0.96
CA GLY A 24 -6.09 20.46 1.07
C GLY A 24 -5.07 19.35 1.33
N GLU A 25 -4.35 19.42 2.45
CA GLU A 25 -3.38 18.37 2.78
C GLU A 25 -4.09 17.06 3.16
N MET A 26 -3.75 15.97 2.46
CA MET A 26 -4.28 14.64 2.72
C MET A 26 -3.26 13.80 3.49
N VAL A 27 -3.72 13.14 4.55
CA VAL A 27 -2.89 12.27 5.38
C VAL A 27 -3.42 10.85 5.31
N LEU A 28 -2.55 9.89 4.98
CA LEU A 28 -2.86 8.47 5.02
C LEU A 28 -2.35 7.90 6.35
N VAL A 29 -3.27 7.61 7.27
CA VAL A 29 -2.95 6.94 8.52
C VAL A 29 -3.19 5.44 8.36
N SER A 30 -2.14 4.64 8.52
CA SER A 30 -2.27 3.19 8.47
C SER A 30 -1.16 2.51 9.27
N SER A 31 -1.21 1.19 9.33
CA SER A 31 -0.13 0.43 9.93
C SER A 31 1.15 0.56 9.11
N GLY A 32 2.28 0.76 9.80
CA GLY A 32 3.55 1.14 9.19
C GLY A 32 4.05 0.17 8.13
N PHE A 33 3.77 -1.12 8.31
CA PHE A 33 4.22 -2.13 7.36
C PHE A 33 3.47 -2.08 6.02
N HIS A 34 2.18 -1.71 6.00
CA HIS A 34 1.39 -1.59 4.76
C HIS A 34 1.37 -0.18 4.18
N LEU A 35 1.87 0.80 4.92
CA LEU A 35 1.69 2.21 4.64
C LEU A 35 2.31 2.64 3.30
N GLN A 36 3.49 2.12 2.97
CA GLN A 36 4.16 2.44 1.70
C GLN A 36 3.36 1.97 0.49
N ARG A 37 2.85 0.73 0.52
CA ARG A 37 2.00 0.21 -0.56
C ARG A 37 0.69 0.99 -0.68
N GLY A 38 0.09 1.34 0.44
CA GLY A 38 -1.09 2.20 0.47
C GLY A 38 -0.83 3.54 -0.22
N ALA A 39 0.23 4.25 0.17
CA ALA A 39 0.61 5.53 -0.42
C ALA A 39 0.86 5.42 -1.94
N LEU A 40 1.54 4.36 -2.38
CA LEU A 40 1.78 4.08 -3.80
C LEU A 40 0.48 3.89 -4.59
N TYR A 41 -0.53 3.21 -4.04
CA TYR A 41 -1.85 3.07 -4.70
C TYR A 41 -2.65 4.36 -4.70
N PHE A 42 -2.63 5.15 -3.62
CA PHE A 42 -3.28 6.47 -3.62
C PHE A 42 -2.64 7.39 -4.67
N ALA A 43 -1.32 7.40 -4.77
CA ALA A 43 -0.59 8.14 -5.80
C ALA A 43 -0.98 7.69 -7.21
N HIS A 44 -1.16 6.38 -7.44
CA HIS A 44 -1.64 5.84 -8.71
C HIS A 44 -3.00 6.42 -9.13
N PHE A 45 -3.90 6.68 -8.18
CA PHE A 45 -5.22 7.28 -8.44
C PHE A 45 -5.25 8.81 -8.38
N GLY A 46 -4.08 9.45 -8.25
CA GLY A 46 -3.92 10.91 -8.26
C GLY A 46 -4.01 11.58 -6.90
N VAL A 47 -3.97 10.82 -5.80
CA VAL A 47 -3.99 11.35 -4.43
C VAL A 47 -2.61 11.25 -3.80
N GLN A 48 -1.95 12.39 -3.64
CA GLN A 48 -0.65 12.48 -2.94
C GLN A 48 -0.87 12.62 -1.44
N ALA A 49 -1.18 11.51 -0.77
CA ALA A 49 -1.37 11.50 0.68
C ALA A 49 -0.03 11.35 1.41
N LYS A 50 0.19 12.17 2.45
CA LYS A 50 1.34 12.06 3.34
C LYS A 50 1.20 10.81 4.21
N PRO A 51 2.12 9.84 4.13
CA PRO A 51 2.03 8.63 4.94
C PRO A 51 2.35 8.94 6.41
N VAL A 52 1.45 8.55 7.32
CA VAL A 52 1.63 8.63 8.77
C VAL A 52 1.42 7.25 9.38
N SER A 53 2.46 6.75 10.03
CA SER A 53 2.44 5.41 10.61
C SER A 53 1.78 5.39 11.97
N ALA A 54 0.81 4.48 12.16
CA ALA A 54 0.16 4.25 13.45
C ALA A 54 0.97 3.35 14.38
N ASP A 55 1.87 2.52 13.82
CA ASP A 55 2.72 1.59 14.55
C ASP A 55 4.07 1.40 13.85
N HIS A 56 5.08 0.92 14.57
CA HIS A 56 6.40 0.68 14.01
C HIS A 56 6.84 -0.74 14.37
N VAL A 57 7.16 -1.52 13.33
CA VAL A 57 7.74 -2.85 13.45
C VAL A 57 9.16 -2.78 12.92
N ALA A 58 10.13 -3.12 13.75
CA ALA A 58 11.55 -3.09 13.40
C ALA A 58 12.26 -4.32 13.96
N ALA A 59 13.19 -4.87 13.18
CA ALA A 59 14.03 -5.97 13.65
C ALA A 59 14.89 -5.53 14.85
N MET A 60 15.13 -6.44 15.77
CA MET A 60 15.97 -6.20 16.94
C MET A 60 17.41 -6.67 16.67
N PRO A 61 18.43 -5.88 17.01
CA PRO A 61 19.82 -6.31 16.86
C PRO A 61 20.09 -7.54 17.75
N SER A 62 20.62 -8.60 17.15
CA SER A 62 20.96 -9.83 17.86
C SER A 62 22.08 -10.55 17.12
N LEU A 63 22.99 -11.16 17.87
CA LEU A 63 24.07 -12.00 17.33
C LEU A 63 23.57 -13.38 16.88
N LEU A 64 22.47 -13.85 17.47
CA LEU A 64 21.81 -15.11 17.14
C LEU A 64 20.50 -14.85 16.39
N PRO A 65 20.07 -15.77 15.51
CA PRO A 65 18.80 -15.63 14.80
C PRO A 65 17.63 -15.58 15.80
N LEU A 66 16.84 -14.51 15.72
CA LEU A 66 15.61 -14.35 16.48
C LEU A 66 14.42 -14.68 15.58
N ALA A 67 13.51 -15.54 16.07
CA ALA A 67 12.26 -15.85 15.37
C ALA A 67 11.45 -14.57 15.04
N TYR A 68 11.51 -13.58 15.92
CA TYR A 68 10.92 -12.26 15.69
C TYR A 68 11.49 -11.58 14.43
N ASN A 69 12.82 -11.53 14.27
CA ASN A 69 13.45 -10.92 13.10
C ASN A 69 13.11 -11.65 11.80
N LEU A 70 12.96 -12.98 11.85
CA LEU A 70 12.49 -13.75 10.71
C LEU A 70 11.05 -13.39 10.34
N ALA A 71 10.17 -13.21 11.33
CA ALA A 71 8.80 -12.75 11.09
C ALA A 71 8.75 -11.33 10.51
N VAL A 72 9.57 -10.40 11.02
CA VAL A 72 9.69 -9.04 10.46
C VAL A 72 10.25 -9.08 9.03
N THR A 73 11.18 -9.98 8.75
CA THR A 73 11.76 -10.16 7.40
C THR A 73 10.71 -10.70 6.44
N ASP A 74 9.96 -11.73 6.84
CA ASP A 74 8.85 -12.28 6.05
C ASP A 74 7.83 -11.19 5.70
N LEU A 75 7.47 -10.35 6.68
CA LEU A 75 6.59 -9.21 6.47
C LEU A 75 7.15 -8.21 5.44
N ALA A 76 8.42 -7.83 5.58
CA ALA A 76 9.08 -6.90 4.66
C ALA A 76 9.15 -7.46 3.23
N LEU A 77 9.51 -8.75 3.08
CA LEU A 77 9.56 -9.43 1.78
C LEU A 77 8.19 -9.46 1.10
N HIS A 78 7.12 -9.70 1.85
CA HIS A 78 5.75 -9.65 1.30
C HIS A 78 5.38 -8.26 0.78
N GLU A 79 5.80 -7.20 1.46
CA GLU A 79 5.55 -5.83 1.01
C GLU A 79 6.35 -5.47 -0.24
N TYR A 80 7.65 -5.78 -0.25
CA TYR A 80 8.50 -5.57 -1.43
C TYR A 80 8.02 -6.35 -2.64
N ALA A 81 7.65 -7.62 -2.47
CA ALA A 81 7.08 -8.43 -3.55
C ALA A 81 5.79 -7.80 -4.11
N GLY A 82 4.96 -7.23 -3.25
CA GLY A 82 3.75 -6.50 -3.65
C GLY A 82 4.05 -5.24 -4.46
N MET A 83 5.05 -4.44 -4.06
CA MET A 83 5.48 -3.24 -4.78
C MET A 83 6.13 -3.58 -6.12
N VAL A 84 7.05 -4.54 -6.17
CA VAL A 84 7.67 -5.00 -7.43
C VAL A 84 6.61 -5.53 -8.39
N ARG A 85 5.64 -6.31 -7.90
CA ARG A 85 4.52 -6.76 -8.73
C ARG A 85 3.73 -5.59 -9.29
N TYR A 86 3.45 -4.57 -8.47
CA TYR A 86 2.80 -3.36 -8.94
C TYR A 86 3.61 -2.69 -10.05
N ASP A 87 4.92 -2.50 -9.86
CA ASP A 87 5.78 -1.83 -10.85
C ASP A 87 5.79 -2.59 -12.17
N ILE A 88 5.90 -3.92 -12.13
CA ILE A 88 5.82 -4.78 -13.32
C ILE A 88 4.46 -4.62 -14.01
N PHE A 89 3.36 -4.71 -13.27
CA PHE A 89 2.03 -4.64 -13.86
C PHE A 89 1.73 -3.24 -14.40
N ASN A 90 2.24 -2.20 -13.75
CA ASN A 90 2.10 -0.82 -14.20
C ASN A 90 2.90 -0.58 -15.48
N ALA A 91 4.14 -1.09 -15.56
CA ALA A 91 4.97 -1.01 -16.76
C ALA A 91 4.35 -1.76 -17.95
N LEU A 92 3.63 -2.86 -17.70
CA LEU A 92 2.90 -3.62 -18.71
C LEU A 92 1.51 -3.05 -19.04
N GLY A 93 1.07 -1.99 -18.35
CA GLY A 93 -0.26 -1.40 -18.52
C GLY A 93 -1.41 -2.26 -17.99
N TRP A 94 -1.12 -3.28 -17.18
CA TRP A 94 -2.11 -4.22 -16.64
C TRP A 94 -2.84 -3.71 -15.40
N ASN A 95 -2.36 -2.63 -14.77
CA ASN A 95 -3.03 -1.97 -13.65
C ASN A 95 -4.12 -1.00 -14.13
N ALA A 96 -5.17 -1.52 -14.77
CA ALA A 96 -6.31 -0.72 -15.19
C ALA A 96 -7.19 -0.33 -13.98
N ALA A 97 -7.57 0.94 -13.89
CA ALA A 97 -8.56 1.39 -12.92
C ALA A 97 -9.92 0.74 -13.23
N ARG A 98 -10.59 0.18 -12.20
CA ARG A 98 -11.96 -0.31 -12.33
C ARG A 98 -12.94 0.86 -12.40
N THR A 99 -13.24 1.33 -13.61
CA THR A 99 -14.10 2.50 -13.81
C THR A 99 -15.57 2.13 -14.04
N ALA A 100 -15.89 0.85 -14.26
CA ALA A 100 -17.24 0.37 -14.53
C ALA A 100 -17.70 -0.76 -13.59
N PRO A 101 -18.99 -0.83 -13.23
CA PRO A 101 -19.55 -1.99 -12.52
C PRO A 101 -19.36 -3.26 -13.35
N GLY A 102 -18.79 -4.32 -12.76
CA GLY A 102 -18.66 -5.64 -13.40
C GLY A 102 -17.27 -6.03 -13.91
N GLN A 103 -16.25 -5.20 -13.73
CA GLN A 103 -14.86 -5.59 -14.01
C GLN A 103 -14.31 -6.45 -12.84
N ALA A 104 -14.16 -7.77 -13.08
CA ALA A 104 -13.69 -8.76 -12.12
C ALA A 104 -12.16 -8.74 -11.93
#